data_AF-A0A351X1Y0-F1
#
_entry.id   AF-A0A351X1Y0-F1
#
_cell.length_a   1.000
_cell.length_b   1.000
_cell.length_c   1.000
_cell.angle_alpha   90.00
_cell.angle_beta   90.00
_cell.angle_gamma   90.00
#
_symmetry.space_group_name_H-M   'P 1'
#
loop_
_entity.id
_entity.type
_entity.pdbx_description
1 polymer ?
#
loop_
_entity_poly.entity_id
_entity_poly.type
_entity_poly.pdbx_seq_one_letter_code
_entity_poly.pdbx_strand_id
1 'polypeptide(L)'
;MDRKDIRQVPTFLGDSYCCEACEKCVAGCPGLAITLVNYRENPELPVVSIPYEFTRQTIKVNDRVSVLDTEGSELGQVDVLSVHAIENNDRTLVVEVNAPHEIAQKIAGIKVQDEDVTQPLDHYVAHIEDDTIVCRCEHVTAGEVRTLIRAGYRDMNEIKTVSRAGMGACGGKTCVSLILRLFREEGITREEITEYSKRPVFVEVPLGILAGANGQENHAND
;
A
#
# COMPACT_ATOMS: atom_id res chain seq x y z
N MET A 1 -18.09 11.63 -22.36
CA MET A 1 -18.15 11.53 -20.89
C MET A 1 -19.50 12.01 -20.42
N ASP A 2 -20.28 11.14 -19.77
CA ASP A 2 -21.50 11.58 -19.09
C ASP A 2 -21.08 12.37 -17.84
N ARG A 3 -21.51 13.63 -17.76
CA ARG A 3 -21.23 14.51 -16.60
C ARG A 3 -22.03 14.11 -15.36
N LYS A 4 -22.98 13.19 -15.47
CA LYS A 4 -23.87 12.76 -14.38
C LYS A 4 -23.41 11.50 -13.65
N ASP A 5 -22.60 10.65 -14.29
CA ASP A 5 -22.10 9.41 -13.67
C ASP A 5 -20.66 9.11 -14.11
N ILE A 6 -19.72 9.42 -13.22
CA ILE A 6 -18.28 9.21 -13.44
C ILE A 6 -17.85 7.74 -13.30
N ARG A 7 -18.76 6.82 -12.94
CA ARG A 7 -18.45 5.41 -12.68
C ARG A 7 -18.67 4.49 -13.89
N GLN A 8 -19.09 5.03 -15.02
CA GLN A 8 -19.29 4.24 -16.24
C GLN A 8 -17.96 3.64 -16.72
N VAL A 9 -18.02 2.40 -17.22
CA VAL A 9 -16.83 1.72 -17.75
C VAL A 9 -16.26 2.55 -18.91
N PRO A 10 -14.98 2.96 -18.85
CA PRO A 10 -14.36 3.73 -19.92
C PRO A 10 -14.48 2.97 -21.24
N THR A 11 -15.06 3.61 -22.25
CA THR A 11 -15.15 3.05 -23.61
C THR A 11 -14.17 3.80 -24.50
N PHE A 12 -13.29 3.07 -25.18
CA PHE A 12 -12.45 3.66 -26.22
C PHE A 12 -13.34 4.07 -27.40
N LEU A 13 -13.32 5.36 -27.77
CA LEU A 13 -14.20 5.93 -28.80
C LEU A 13 -13.61 5.82 -30.22
N GLY A 14 -12.40 5.29 -30.37
CA GLY A 14 -11.77 5.01 -31.66
C GLY A 14 -11.93 3.54 -32.09
N ASP A 15 -11.44 3.20 -33.27
CA ASP A 15 -11.33 1.82 -33.74
C ASP A 15 -9.92 1.24 -33.49
N SER A 16 -9.72 -0.05 -33.75
CA SER A 16 -8.42 -0.71 -33.58
C SER A 16 -7.27 -0.08 -34.39
N TYR A 17 -7.59 0.76 -35.40
CA TYR A 17 -6.61 1.48 -36.21
C TYR A 17 -6.18 2.82 -35.58
N CYS A 18 -6.99 3.38 -34.68
CA CYS A 18 -6.69 4.62 -33.96
C CYS A 18 -5.68 4.44 -32.81
N CYS A 19 -5.52 3.22 -32.28
CA CYS A 19 -4.56 2.95 -31.22
C CYS A 19 -3.16 2.74 -31.80
N GLU A 20 -2.24 3.68 -31.61
CA GLU A 20 -0.84 3.54 -32.04
C GLU A 20 0.03 2.69 -31.10
N ALA A 21 -0.55 2.08 -30.06
CA ALA A 21 0.18 1.38 -28.99
C ALA A 21 1.28 2.26 -28.35
N CYS A 22 0.98 3.53 -28.11
CA CYS A 22 1.92 4.47 -27.46
C CYS A 22 2.07 4.28 -25.94
N GLU A 23 1.37 3.29 -25.36
CA GLU A 23 1.45 2.87 -23.94
C GLU A 23 1.10 3.93 -22.89
N LYS A 24 0.72 5.14 -23.29
CA LYS A 24 0.33 6.23 -22.38
C LYS A 24 -0.80 5.83 -21.42
N CYS A 25 -1.71 4.98 -21.86
CA CYS A 25 -2.78 4.42 -21.03
C CYS A 25 -2.26 3.44 -19.96
N VAL A 26 -1.20 2.68 -20.28
CA VAL A 26 -0.56 1.73 -19.36
C VAL A 26 0.25 2.49 -18.31
N ALA A 27 1.12 3.40 -18.73
CA ALA A 27 1.95 4.15 -17.77
C ALA A 27 1.12 5.11 -16.89
N GLY A 28 0.04 5.69 -17.42
CA GLY A 28 -0.85 6.58 -16.66
C GLY A 28 -1.74 5.85 -15.64
N CYS A 29 -1.80 4.52 -15.70
CA CYS A 29 -2.58 3.71 -14.78
C CYS A 29 -1.77 3.44 -13.49
N PRO A 30 -2.33 3.70 -12.30
CA PRO A 30 -1.66 3.47 -11.01
C PRO A 30 -1.60 1.98 -10.59
N GLY A 31 -1.26 1.09 -11.54
CA GLY A 31 -0.96 -0.32 -11.27
C GLY A 31 -2.14 -1.29 -11.36
N LEU A 32 -2.20 -2.03 -12.49
CA LEU A 32 -3.05 -3.21 -12.80
C LEU A 32 -4.39 -2.98 -13.52
N ALA A 33 -4.87 -1.75 -13.69
CA ALA A 33 -6.18 -1.57 -14.34
C ALA A 33 -6.15 -1.76 -15.87
N ILE A 34 -4.99 -1.58 -16.50
CA ILE A 34 -4.83 -1.65 -17.96
C ILE A 34 -3.52 -2.35 -18.31
N THR A 35 -3.62 -3.42 -19.10
CA THR A 35 -2.53 -3.99 -19.91
C THR A 35 -2.87 -3.77 -21.38
N LEU A 36 -1.85 -3.68 -22.23
CA LEU A 36 -2.03 -3.50 -23.67
C LEU A 36 -1.49 -4.72 -24.40
N VAL A 37 -2.33 -5.33 -25.25
CA VAL A 37 -1.93 -6.45 -26.10
C VAL A 37 -1.83 -5.97 -27.56
N ASN A 38 -0.66 -6.09 -28.15
CA ASN A 38 -0.37 -5.65 -29.52
C ASN A 38 -0.10 -6.84 -30.44
N TYR A 39 -1.07 -7.15 -31.30
CA TYR A 39 -1.02 -8.27 -32.26
C TYR A 39 -0.41 -7.93 -33.62
N ARG A 40 0.00 -6.66 -33.85
CA ARG A 40 0.34 -6.19 -35.20
C ARG A 40 1.60 -6.80 -35.79
N GLU A 41 2.63 -6.99 -34.98
CA GLU A 41 3.90 -7.55 -35.45
C GLU A 41 3.85 -9.08 -35.50
N ASN A 42 3.28 -9.72 -34.47
CA ASN A 42 3.18 -11.16 -34.37
C ASN A 42 1.85 -11.58 -33.73
N PRO A 43 0.87 -12.10 -34.50
CA PRO A 43 -0.41 -12.53 -33.97
C PRO A 43 -0.36 -13.78 -33.06
N GLU A 44 0.64 -14.64 -33.23
CA GLU A 44 0.82 -15.88 -32.46
C GLU A 44 1.54 -15.64 -31.13
N LEU A 45 2.49 -14.71 -31.12
CA LEU A 45 3.22 -14.23 -29.95
C LEU A 45 3.11 -12.70 -29.84
N PRO A 46 1.92 -12.15 -29.53
CA PRO A 46 1.75 -10.71 -29.35
C PRO A 46 2.60 -10.17 -28.20
N VAL A 47 2.92 -8.88 -28.32
CA VAL A 47 3.58 -8.12 -27.26
C VAL A 47 2.52 -7.66 -26.26
N VAL A 48 2.79 -7.88 -24.97
CA VAL A 48 1.94 -7.41 -23.87
C VAL A 48 2.71 -6.38 -23.06
N SER A 49 2.22 -5.14 -23.03
CA SER A 49 2.77 -4.06 -22.21
C SER A 49 2.07 -4.04 -20.85
N ILE A 50 2.85 -4.25 -19.78
CA ILE A 50 2.38 -4.41 -18.41
C ILE A 50 2.91 -3.25 -17.56
N PRO A 51 2.06 -2.57 -16.77
CA PRO A 51 2.52 -1.52 -15.87
C PRO A 51 3.28 -2.13 -14.68
N TYR A 52 4.43 -1.55 -14.34
CA TYR A 52 5.32 -2.04 -13.30
C TYR A 52 5.78 -0.89 -12.40
N GLU A 53 5.25 -0.85 -11.17
CA GLU A 53 5.49 0.22 -10.19
C GLU A 53 6.51 -0.14 -9.10
N PHE A 54 7.29 -1.19 -9.34
CA PHE A 54 8.34 -1.61 -8.41
C PHE A 54 9.70 -1.05 -8.82
N THR A 55 10.73 -1.35 -8.02
CA THR A 55 12.07 -0.82 -8.20
C THR A 55 12.64 -1.15 -9.59
N ARG A 56 13.24 -0.16 -10.25
CA ARG A 56 13.74 -0.23 -11.64
C ARG A 56 14.84 -1.29 -11.90
N GLN A 57 15.34 -1.96 -10.87
CA GLN A 57 16.47 -2.91 -10.97
C GLN A 57 16.04 -4.37 -10.92
N THR A 58 14.76 -4.65 -10.68
CA THR A 58 14.27 -6.01 -10.41
C THR A 58 14.08 -6.83 -11.68
N ILE A 59 13.68 -6.21 -12.79
CA ILE A 59 13.41 -6.88 -14.08
C ILE A 59 14.27 -6.28 -15.17
N LYS A 60 14.93 -7.11 -15.97
CA LYS A 60 15.78 -6.73 -17.08
C LYS A 60 15.30 -7.38 -18.37
N VAL A 61 15.76 -6.80 -19.49
CA VAL A 61 15.56 -7.38 -20.82
C VAL A 61 16.20 -8.77 -20.87
N ASN A 62 15.49 -9.73 -21.48
CA ASN A 62 15.79 -11.17 -21.52
C ASN A 62 15.61 -11.95 -20.21
N ASP A 63 15.07 -11.34 -19.15
CA ASP A 63 14.62 -12.13 -18.00
C ASP A 63 13.37 -12.94 -18.37
N ARG A 64 13.18 -14.07 -17.69
CA ARG A 64 11.92 -14.82 -17.71
C ARG A 64 11.10 -14.48 -16.49
N VAL A 65 9.84 -14.13 -16.71
CA VAL A 65 8.92 -13.72 -15.64
C VAL A 65 7.64 -14.52 -15.68
N SER A 66 7.10 -14.84 -14.50
CA SER A 66 5.74 -15.41 -14.38
C SER A 66 4.72 -14.30 -14.58
N VAL A 67 3.82 -14.48 -15.56
CA VAL A 67 2.68 -13.60 -15.78
C VAL A 67 1.43 -14.12 -15.09
N LEU A 68 0.63 -13.20 -14.57
CA LEU A 68 -0.56 -13.48 -13.76
C LEU A 68 -1.82 -12.94 -14.44
N ASP A 69 -2.95 -13.58 -14.17
CA ASP A 69 -4.27 -13.04 -14.51
C ASP A 69 -4.80 -12.05 -13.47
N THR A 70 -6.04 -11.59 -13.66
CA THR A 70 -6.70 -10.63 -12.76
C THR A 70 -7.02 -11.19 -11.37
N GLU A 71 -7.01 -12.51 -11.19
CA GLU A 71 -7.18 -13.18 -9.90
C GLU A 71 -5.83 -13.47 -9.22
N GLY A 72 -4.71 -13.21 -9.90
CA GLY A 72 -3.37 -13.51 -9.43
C GLY A 72 -2.93 -14.94 -9.72
N SER A 73 -3.66 -15.69 -10.55
CA SER A 73 -3.28 -17.04 -10.95
C SER A 73 -2.19 -17.00 -12.01
N GLU A 74 -1.22 -17.91 -11.91
CA GLU A 74 -0.11 -17.98 -12.85
C GLU A 74 -0.56 -18.54 -14.22
N LEU A 75 -0.35 -17.75 -15.28
CA LEU A 75 -0.68 -18.13 -16.66
C LEU A 75 0.49 -18.82 -17.37
N GLY A 76 1.71 -18.53 -16.95
CA GLY A 76 2.92 -19.11 -17.51
C GLY A 76 4.13 -18.19 -17.40
N GLN A 77 5.24 -18.66 -17.97
CA GLN A 77 6.54 -17.98 -17.96
C GLN A 77 6.85 -17.42 -19.35
N VAL A 78 7.10 -16.12 -19.44
CA VAL A 78 7.33 -15.38 -20.69
C VAL A 78 8.63 -14.59 -20.65
N ASP A 79 9.17 -14.28 -21.82
CA ASP A 79 10.42 -13.53 -21.97
C ASP A 79 10.14 -12.02 -21.99
N VAL A 80 10.93 -11.26 -21.23
CA VAL A 80 10.90 -9.79 -21.21
C VAL A 80 11.65 -9.22 -22.42
N LEU A 81 10.95 -8.42 -23.22
CA LEU A 81 11.47 -7.77 -24.42
C LEU A 81 12.10 -6.42 -24.13
N SER A 82 11.41 -5.63 -23.30
CA SER A 82 11.81 -4.26 -23.01
C SER A 82 11.30 -3.84 -21.64
N VAL A 83 12.03 -2.91 -21.03
CA VAL A 83 11.63 -2.24 -19.79
C VAL A 83 11.96 -0.76 -19.95
N HIS A 84 10.96 0.10 -19.97
CA HIS A 84 11.14 1.53 -20.19
C HIS A 84 10.13 2.38 -19.41
N ALA A 85 10.42 3.67 -19.31
CA ALA A 85 9.48 4.67 -18.81
C ALA A 85 8.98 5.52 -19.98
N ILE A 86 7.78 6.07 -19.87
CA ILE A 86 7.24 7.01 -20.86
C ILE A 86 7.72 8.43 -20.53
N GLU A 87 8.01 9.22 -21.56
CA GLU A 87 8.38 10.62 -21.40
C GLU A 87 7.30 11.38 -20.60
N ASN A 88 7.72 12.10 -19.55
CA ASN A 88 6.86 12.78 -18.56
C ASN A 88 6.12 11.87 -17.56
N ASN A 89 6.36 10.56 -17.56
CA ASN A 89 5.85 9.65 -16.53
C ASN A 89 6.89 8.57 -16.19
N ASP A 90 7.68 8.84 -15.16
CA ASP A 90 8.80 8.00 -14.74
C ASP A 90 8.52 7.17 -13.47
N ARG A 91 7.31 7.28 -12.91
CA ARG A 91 6.90 6.55 -11.69
C ARG A 91 6.45 5.12 -11.98
N THR A 92 5.94 4.88 -13.19
CA THR A 92 5.47 3.57 -13.65
C THR A 92 6.31 3.16 -14.83
N LEU A 93 7.02 2.04 -14.70
CA LEU A 93 7.69 1.40 -15.83
C LEU A 93 6.67 0.61 -16.65
N VAL A 94 6.97 0.45 -17.93
CA VAL A 94 6.27 -0.47 -18.82
C VAL A 94 7.21 -1.62 -19.10
N VAL A 95 6.75 -2.84 -18.81
CA VAL A 95 7.45 -4.08 -19.13
C VAL A 95 6.72 -4.73 -20.29
N GLU A 96 7.41 -4.88 -21.41
CA GLU A 96 6.88 -5.62 -22.56
C GLU A 96 7.33 -7.07 -22.51
N VAL A 97 6.39 -7.99 -22.71
CA VAL A 97 6.64 -9.44 -22.77
C VAL A 97 6.05 -10.04 -24.04
N ASN A 98 6.69 -11.09 -24.56
CA ASN A 98 6.09 -11.93 -25.61
C ASN A 98 5.23 -13.01 -24.96
N ALA A 99 3.95 -13.05 -25.29
CA ALA A 99 3.02 -14.03 -24.72
C ALA A 99 2.31 -14.84 -25.81
N PRO A 100 2.10 -16.16 -25.65
CA PRO A 100 1.23 -16.92 -26.52
C PRO A 100 -0.16 -16.31 -26.65
N HIS A 101 -0.73 -16.35 -27.86
CA HIS A 101 -2.04 -15.82 -28.19
C HIS A 101 -3.13 -16.18 -27.17
N GLU A 102 -3.14 -17.43 -26.70
CA GLU A 102 -4.15 -17.99 -25.78
C GLU A 102 -4.18 -17.33 -24.39
N ILE A 103 -3.04 -16.81 -23.93
CA ILE A 103 -2.90 -16.18 -22.62
C ILE A 103 -2.77 -14.66 -22.69
N ALA A 104 -2.39 -14.09 -23.84
CA ALA A 104 -2.06 -12.68 -23.98
C ALA A 104 -3.15 -11.73 -23.45
N GLN A 105 -4.43 -11.99 -23.75
CA GLN A 105 -5.55 -11.16 -23.27
C GLN A 105 -5.86 -11.31 -21.78
N LYS A 106 -5.34 -12.36 -21.14
CA LYS A 106 -5.60 -12.66 -19.73
C LYS A 106 -4.52 -12.06 -18.83
N ILE A 107 -3.37 -11.67 -19.38
CA ILE A 107 -2.25 -11.14 -18.61
C ILE A 107 -2.64 -9.78 -18.02
N ALA A 108 -2.60 -9.70 -16.70
CA ALA A 108 -2.88 -8.51 -15.92
C ALA A 108 -1.65 -8.00 -15.15
N GLY A 109 -0.67 -8.87 -14.88
CA GLY A 109 0.50 -8.49 -14.09
C GLY A 109 1.66 -9.48 -14.16
N ILE A 110 2.73 -9.17 -13.43
CA ILE A 110 3.94 -9.99 -13.28
C ILE A 110 4.11 -10.35 -11.81
N LYS A 111 4.46 -11.61 -11.55
CA LYS A 111 4.86 -12.06 -10.21
C LYS A 111 6.23 -11.46 -9.86
N VAL A 112 6.27 -10.61 -8.83
CA VAL A 112 7.49 -9.86 -8.47
C VAL A 112 8.38 -10.61 -7.49
N GLN A 113 7.80 -11.44 -6.63
CA GLN A 113 8.52 -12.19 -5.61
C GLN A 113 8.19 -13.67 -5.75
N ASP A 114 9.21 -14.50 -5.55
CA ASP A 114 9.07 -15.93 -5.53
C ASP A 114 8.25 -16.39 -4.32
N GLU A 115 7.62 -17.56 -4.47
CA GLU A 115 6.65 -18.03 -3.50
C GLU A 115 7.29 -18.28 -2.13
N ASP A 116 8.52 -18.78 -2.11
CA ASP A 116 9.35 -19.02 -0.92
C ASP A 116 9.60 -17.75 -0.08
N VAL A 117 9.66 -16.58 -0.71
CA VAL A 117 9.78 -15.29 -0.01
C VAL A 117 8.44 -14.82 0.54
N THR A 118 7.35 -15.14 -0.15
CA THR A 118 5.99 -14.68 0.20
C THR A 118 5.23 -15.62 1.13
N GLN A 119 5.75 -16.83 1.38
CA GLN A 119 5.12 -17.76 2.30
C GLN A 119 4.98 -17.10 3.68
N PRO A 120 3.80 -17.20 4.31
CA PRO A 120 3.65 -16.83 5.70
C PRO A 120 4.69 -17.57 6.55
N LEU A 121 5.23 -16.91 7.57
CA LEU A 121 6.09 -17.59 8.54
C LEU A 121 5.32 -18.78 9.15
N ASP A 122 5.98 -19.94 9.23
CA ASP A 122 5.43 -21.15 9.84
C ASP A 122 5.03 -20.96 11.31
N HIS A 123 5.53 -19.89 11.93
CA HIS A 123 5.26 -19.52 13.30
C HIS A 123 4.89 -18.05 13.40
N TYR A 124 3.99 -17.74 14.32
CA TYR A 124 3.76 -16.36 14.73
C TYR A 124 5.00 -15.80 15.42
N VAL A 125 5.37 -14.56 15.12
CA VAL A 125 6.35 -13.81 15.90
C VAL A 125 5.79 -13.69 17.32
N ALA A 126 6.33 -14.48 18.25
CA ALA A 126 5.78 -14.61 19.61
C ALA A 126 6.03 -13.37 20.47
N HIS A 127 7.09 -12.62 20.18
CA HIS A 127 7.61 -11.57 21.04
C HIS A 127 8.04 -10.34 20.22
N ILE A 128 7.72 -9.15 20.72
CA ILE A 128 8.29 -7.89 20.20
C ILE A 128 9.61 -7.63 20.92
N GLU A 129 10.70 -7.37 20.21
CA GLU A 129 11.99 -7.04 20.85
C GLU A 129 11.90 -5.74 21.66
N ASP A 130 12.64 -5.65 22.78
CA ASP A 130 12.53 -4.53 23.73
C ASP A 130 12.87 -3.17 23.10
N ASP A 131 13.76 -3.12 22.11
CA ASP A 131 14.15 -1.90 21.40
C ASP A 131 13.15 -1.47 20.31
N THR A 132 12.14 -2.27 20.03
CA THR A 132 11.14 -1.99 19.00
C THR A 132 10.27 -0.79 19.41
N ILE A 133 10.17 0.21 18.53
CA ILE A 133 9.29 1.37 18.74
C ILE A 133 7.82 0.94 18.66
N VAL A 134 7.10 1.06 19.77
CA VAL A 134 5.65 0.79 19.86
C VAL A 134 4.82 2.07 19.72
N CYS A 135 5.32 3.22 20.18
CA CYS A 135 4.67 4.51 19.94
C CYS A 135 5.53 5.39 19.03
N ARG A 136 5.23 5.38 17.73
CA ARG A 136 6.00 6.16 16.74
C ARG A 136 5.98 7.67 16.98
N CYS A 137 4.89 8.23 17.50
CA CYS A 137 4.80 9.67 17.70
C CYS A 137 5.65 10.18 18.87
N GLU A 138 5.80 9.36 19.91
CA GLU A 138 6.51 9.74 21.14
C GLU A 138 7.82 8.95 21.31
N HIS A 139 8.20 8.18 20.28
CA HIS A 139 9.38 7.31 20.24
C HIS A 139 9.53 6.36 21.44
N VAL A 140 8.42 5.81 21.94
CA VAL A 140 8.42 4.86 23.06
C VAL A 140 8.67 3.44 22.56
N THR A 141 9.59 2.74 23.20
CA THR A 141 10.00 1.34 22.94
C THR A 141 9.12 0.32 23.68
N ALA A 142 9.15 -0.94 23.22
CA ALA A 142 8.45 -2.04 23.87
C ALA A 142 8.98 -2.31 25.29
N GLY A 143 10.30 -2.21 25.48
CA GLY A 143 10.96 -2.44 26.77
C GLY A 143 10.58 -1.41 27.83
N GLU A 144 10.40 -0.15 27.45
CA GLU A 144 9.90 0.89 28.36
C GLU A 144 8.48 0.57 28.85
N VAL A 145 7.59 0.17 27.94
CA VAL A 145 6.22 -0.22 28.31
C VAL A 145 6.22 -1.49 29.17
N ARG A 146 7.01 -2.51 28.82
CA ARG A 146 7.12 -3.74 29.64
C ARG A 146 7.65 -3.46 31.03
N THR A 147 8.60 -2.56 31.19
CA THR A 147 9.12 -2.17 32.50
C THR A 147 8.00 -1.66 33.40
N LEU A 148 7.08 -0.84 32.86
CA LEU A 148 5.90 -0.36 33.59
C LEU A 148 4.92 -1.51 33.89
N ILE A 149 4.65 -2.38 32.92
CA ILE A 149 3.78 -3.55 33.14
C ILE A 149 4.35 -4.44 34.27
N ARG A 150 5.65 -4.74 34.25
CA ARG A 150 6.34 -5.52 35.29
C ARG A 150 6.37 -4.81 36.64
N ALA A 151 6.38 -3.48 36.65
CA ALA A 151 6.23 -2.67 37.87
C ALA A 151 4.80 -2.69 38.45
N GLY A 152 3.85 -3.35 37.79
CA GLY A 152 2.49 -3.54 38.29
C GLY A 152 1.44 -2.62 37.67
N TYR A 153 1.80 -1.80 36.68
CA TYR A 153 0.83 -0.94 36.00
C TYR A 153 -0.18 -1.80 35.23
N ARG A 154 -1.47 -1.54 35.44
CA ARG A 154 -2.59 -2.23 34.76
C ARG A 154 -3.55 -1.25 34.09
N ASP A 155 -3.42 0.04 34.37
CA ASP A 155 -4.15 1.09 33.65
C ASP A 155 -3.26 1.68 32.55
N MET A 156 -3.72 1.57 31.31
CA MET A 156 -3.04 2.16 30.17
C MET A 156 -2.93 3.69 30.33
N ASN A 157 -3.88 4.38 30.96
CA ASN A 157 -3.82 5.82 31.21
C ASN A 157 -2.67 6.20 32.14
N GLU A 158 -2.30 5.34 33.10
CA GLU A 158 -1.12 5.52 33.94
C GLU A 158 0.16 5.32 33.13
N ILE A 159 0.24 4.25 32.32
CA ILE A 159 1.35 4.01 31.39
C ILE A 159 1.54 5.20 30.45
N LYS A 160 0.47 5.73 29.88
CA LYS A 160 0.46 6.92 29.03
C LYS A 160 0.97 8.16 29.77
N THR A 161 0.62 8.33 31.03
CA THR A 161 1.07 9.49 31.82
C THR A 161 2.58 9.45 32.04
N VAL A 162 3.13 8.26 32.31
CA VAL A 162 4.57 8.09 32.58
C VAL A 162 5.40 8.06 31.29
N SER A 163 5.00 7.24 30.32
CA SER A 163 5.75 6.99 29.08
C SER A 163 5.40 7.95 27.94
N ARG A 164 4.30 8.68 28.04
CA ARG A 164 3.67 9.44 26.94
C ARG A 164 3.12 8.58 25.80
N ALA A 165 3.24 7.25 25.84
CA ALA A 165 2.71 6.38 24.79
C ALA A 165 1.20 6.63 24.56
N GLY A 166 0.83 6.98 23.34
CA GLY A 166 -0.54 7.33 22.96
C GLY A 166 -0.90 8.82 23.06
N MET A 167 0.04 9.71 23.43
CA MET A 167 -0.18 11.16 23.51
C MET A 167 0.10 11.93 22.21
N GLY A 168 0.75 11.32 21.21
CA GLY A 168 1.06 12.00 19.97
C GLY A 168 -0.16 12.27 19.08
N ALA A 169 0.03 12.98 17.97
CA ALA A 169 -1.02 13.39 17.02
C ALA A 169 -1.93 12.24 16.52
N CYS A 170 -1.41 11.00 16.50
CA CYS A 170 -2.21 9.84 16.15
C CYS A 170 -3.29 9.50 17.18
N GLY A 171 -3.21 10.01 18.42
CA GLY A 171 -4.15 9.74 19.51
C GLY A 171 -4.18 8.28 19.95
N GLY A 172 -3.05 7.56 19.82
CA GLY A 172 -2.92 6.15 20.20
C GLY A 172 -3.42 5.14 19.16
N LYS A 173 -3.90 5.58 18.00
CA LYS A 173 -4.46 4.69 16.95
C LYS A 173 -3.51 3.57 16.50
N THR A 174 -2.20 3.82 16.54
CA THR A 174 -1.18 2.86 16.10
C THR A 174 -0.62 2.00 17.23
N CYS A 175 -0.50 2.56 18.44
CA CYS A 175 0.22 1.91 19.54
C CYS A 175 -0.69 1.15 20.52
N VAL A 176 -2.01 1.40 20.56
CA VAL A 176 -2.93 0.74 21.50
C VAL A 176 -2.89 -0.78 21.39
N SER A 177 -3.03 -1.31 20.16
CA SER A 177 -3.02 -2.76 19.93
C SER A 177 -1.67 -3.40 20.27
N LEU A 178 -0.57 -2.66 20.05
CA LEU A 178 0.77 -3.11 20.41
C LEU A 178 0.96 -3.16 21.93
N ILE A 179 0.50 -2.15 22.67
CA ILE A 179 0.57 -2.13 24.14
C ILE A 179 -0.28 -3.26 24.73
N LEU A 180 -1.51 -3.47 24.24
CA LEU A 180 -2.34 -4.61 24.65
C LEU A 180 -1.67 -5.96 24.37
N ARG A 181 -0.94 -6.06 23.25
CA ARG A 181 -0.13 -7.24 22.94
C ARG A 181 1.01 -7.41 23.95
N LEU A 182 1.70 -6.35 24.37
CA LEU A 182 2.76 -6.43 25.38
C LEU A 182 2.21 -6.91 26.73
N PHE A 183 1.03 -6.45 27.15
CA PHE A 183 0.36 -7.00 28.34
C PHE A 183 0.14 -8.51 28.23
N ARG A 184 -0.37 -8.97 27.08
CA ARG A 184 -0.58 -10.40 26.82
C ARG A 184 0.73 -11.19 26.85
N GLU A 185 1.81 -10.64 26.30
CA GLU A 185 3.14 -11.27 26.33
C GLU A 185 3.71 -11.36 27.76
N GLU A 186 3.35 -10.42 28.64
CA GLU A 186 3.64 -10.47 30.08
C GLU A 186 2.62 -11.33 30.88
N GLY A 187 1.73 -12.06 30.19
CA GLY A 187 0.77 -12.98 30.80
C GLY A 187 -0.46 -12.31 31.43
N ILE A 188 -0.69 -11.03 31.17
CA ILE A 188 -1.82 -10.26 31.71
C ILE A 188 -3.02 -10.37 30.79
N THR A 189 -4.18 -10.74 31.34
CA THR A 189 -5.40 -10.88 30.53
C THR A 189 -6.10 -9.54 30.35
N ARG A 190 -7.00 -9.46 29.36
CA ARG A 190 -7.65 -8.18 29.01
C ARG A 190 -8.55 -7.66 30.12
N GLU A 191 -9.10 -8.55 30.94
CA GLU A 191 -9.99 -8.24 32.06
C GLU A 191 -9.26 -7.49 33.18
N GLU A 192 -7.94 -7.66 33.29
CA GLU A 192 -7.10 -6.99 34.27
C GLU A 192 -6.68 -5.59 33.82
N ILE A 193 -6.93 -5.22 32.55
CA ILE A 193 -6.40 -4.01 31.92
C ILE A 193 -7.48 -2.93 31.81
N THR A 194 -7.18 -1.73 32.30
CA THR A 194 -7.99 -0.55 32.01
C THR A 194 -7.48 0.12 30.73
N GLU A 195 -8.30 0.11 29.68
CA GLU A 195 -7.96 0.74 28.40
C GLU A 195 -8.01 2.28 28.45
N TYR A 196 -7.48 2.94 27.41
CA TYR A 196 -7.55 4.39 27.29
C TYR A 196 -8.98 4.93 27.33
N SER A 197 -9.17 6.04 28.03
CA SER A 197 -10.41 6.80 27.94
C SER A 197 -10.59 7.37 26.53
N LYS A 198 -11.72 7.05 25.88
CA LYS A 198 -12.08 7.60 24.57
C LYS A 198 -12.48 9.07 24.71
N ARG A 199 -11.89 9.95 23.90
CA ARG A 199 -12.22 11.39 23.88
C ARG A 199 -13.05 11.71 22.62
N PRO A 200 -13.94 12.73 22.66
CA PRO A 200 -14.88 13.01 21.58
C PRO A 200 -14.23 13.36 20.23
N VAL A 201 -13.06 13.99 20.25
CA VAL A 201 -12.34 14.42 19.06
C VAL A 201 -11.40 13.31 18.61
N PHE A 202 -11.77 12.61 17.53
CA PHE A 202 -11.01 11.46 17.02
C PHE A 202 -9.79 11.85 16.17
N VAL A 203 -9.84 13.01 15.52
CA VAL A 203 -8.77 13.58 14.68
C VAL A 203 -8.55 15.03 15.06
N GLU A 204 -7.34 15.55 14.84
CA GLU A 204 -7.06 16.96 15.07
C GLU A 204 -7.97 17.84 14.21
N VAL A 205 -8.56 18.86 14.82
CA VAL A 205 -9.44 19.83 14.15
C VAL A 205 -8.92 21.22 14.48
N PRO A 206 -8.75 22.13 13.49
CA PRO A 206 -8.36 23.50 13.77
C PRO A 206 -9.36 24.17 14.72
N LEU A 207 -8.84 24.91 15.71
CA LEU A 207 -9.69 25.56 16.72
C LEU A 207 -10.70 26.53 16.09
N GLY A 208 -10.33 27.19 14.99
CA GLY A 208 -11.23 28.08 14.23
C GLY A 208 -12.51 27.39 13.78
N ILE A 209 -12.43 26.12 13.35
CA ILE A 209 -13.61 25.35 12.94
C ILE A 209 -14.53 25.10 14.14
N LEU A 210 -13.98 24.75 15.31
CA LEU A 210 -14.74 24.57 16.54
C LEU A 210 -15.33 25.90 17.06
N ALA A 211 -14.67 27.02 16.79
CA ALA A 211 -15.12 28.36 17.13
C ALA A 211 -16.13 28.96 16.13
N GLY A 212 -16.44 28.25 15.04
CA GLY A 212 -17.32 28.74 13.97
C GLY A 212 -16.70 29.82 13.08
N ALA A 213 -15.37 29.94 13.06
CA ALA A 213 -14.65 30.84 12.17
C ALA A 213 -14.65 30.28 10.74
N ASN A 214 -15.56 30.81 9.92
CA ASN A 214 -15.66 30.49 8.50
C ASN A 214 -14.60 31.23 7.69
N GLY A 215 -13.36 30.74 7.65
CA GLY A 215 -12.37 30.94 6.56
C GLY A 215 -12.19 32.32 5.90
N GLN A 216 -12.64 33.42 6.49
CA GLN A 216 -12.40 34.77 6.00
C GLN A 216 -11.23 35.34 6.79
N GLU A 217 -10.03 34.91 6.42
CA GLU A 217 -8.83 35.67 6.71
C GLU A 217 -8.94 36.99 5.94
N ASN A 218 -9.44 38.04 6.61
CA ASN A 218 -9.17 39.41 6.19
C ASN A 218 -7.68 39.66 6.43
N HIS A 219 -6.84 39.31 5.46
CA HIS A 219 -5.52 39.92 5.30
C HIS A 219 -5.74 41.39 4.91
N ALA A 220 -6.03 42.22 5.90
CA ALA A 220 -5.76 43.65 5.80
C ALA A 220 -4.24 43.81 5.98
N ASN A 221 -3.57 44.17 4.88
CA ASN A 221 -2.22 44.73 4.92
C ASN A 221 -2.18 45.90 5.91
N ASP A 222 -1.24 45.82 6.86
CA ASP A 222 -0.49 46.98 7.37
C ASP A 222 0.93 46.51 7.69
#